data_AF-A0AA96D3G6-F1
#
_entry.id   AF-A0AA96D3G6-F1
#
_cell.length_a   1.000
_cell.length_b   1.000
_cell.length_c   1.000
_cell.angle_alpha   90.00
_cell.angle_beta   90.00
_cell.angle_gamma   90.00
#
_symmetry.space_group_name_H-M   'P 1'
#
loop_
_entity.id
_entity.type
_entity.pdbx_description
1 polymer ?
#
loop_
_entity_poly.entity_id
_entity_poly.type
_entity_poly.pdbx_seq_one_letter_code
_entity_poly.pdbx_strand_id
1 'polypeptide(L)'
;MNINTNIQSFSSQSGIKVTQNGNFNQSIDKSKNSEAININIDSKTLDTLNLLSSLEEETILKAYDNSYINKDGEAITKRLNEHYKKTNEENKRFPDPSIHIWNKYHNPDYQYYAKQMDKVERDTAYNQEISYLKRGYLQEPAHTDFILKDMKVVNGIVDEAEKKAYYREAVNTQFQQLLDKYSISIPKDKNLTFTIDPYDYKVSVGGLEDKNLSSLVEDVLNTASNSKELFSHIYNSTLDNNSQVSKEKSDKKTLFHEIKNRTGYDLRELENVDGKFLTQDGTDILELYKTGVINSKNIPEEYKGMVFELYSGKLTELAKKGFENVPDLVLSIDYKNGSFYDLGQTENFGTGKTKWIDELKASKSKTFGEAFKDYRKDIVYGENSQDIIKDALNLKEFSFKGIKSEADSLLEKYGSKDMELIKLLLMQKYLMGKEDSESDKEFYKLLKEWEESKNQE
;
A
#
# COMPACT_ATOMS: atom_id res chain seq x y z
N MET A 1 -67.22 -19.13 2.70
CA MET A 1 -65.97 -18.57 2.15
C MET A 1 -64.86 -19.51 2.60
N ASN A 2 -64.48 -20.45 1.74
CA ASN A 2 -63.48 -21.47 2.06
C ASN A 2 -62.10 -20.87 1.84
N ILE A 3 -61.36 -20.63 2.92
CA ILE A 3 -59.94 -20.26 2.83
C ILE A 3 -59.17 -21.58 2.80
N ASN A 4 -58.67 -21.91 1.62
CA ASN A 4 -57.87 -23.09 1.37
C ASN A 4 -56.41 -22.77 1.75
N THR A 5 -55.96 -23.18 2.92
CA THR A 5 -54.55 -23.07 3.33
C THR A 5 -53.80 -24.30 2.84
N ASN A 6 -53.19 -24.20 1.66
CA ASN A 6 -52.27 -25.21 1.15
C ASN A 6 -51.06 -25.33 2.10
N ILE A 7 -50.92 -26.50 2.72
CA ILE A 7 -49.68 -26.94 3.35
C ILE A 7 -48.68 -27.20 2.22
N GLN A 8 -47.66 -26.37 2.08
CA GLN A 8 -46.55 -26.66 1.16
C GLN A 8 -45.61 -27.69 1.81
N SER A 9 -45.76 -28.94 1.38
CA SER A 9 -44.77 -29.99 1.64
C SER A 9 -43.71 -29.95 0.54
N PHE A 10 -42.47 -29.62 0.89
CA PHE A 10 -41.33 -29.85 0.01
C PHE A 10 -40.87 -31.30 0.18
N SER A 11 -40.91 -32.09 -0.90
CA SER A 11 -40.29 -33.42 -0.96
C SER A 11 -38.96 -33.31 -1.68
N SER A 12 -37.84 -33.39 -0.96
CA SER A 12 -36.56 -33.74 -1.57
C SER A 12 -36.55 -35.25 -1.82
N GLN A 13 -35.88 -35.70 -2.89
CA GLN A 13 -35.80 -37.10 -3.33
C GLN A 13 -34.98 -38.00 -2.38
N SER A 14 -34.78 -37.58 -1.13
CA SER A 14 -34.16 -38.33 -0.04
C SER A 14 -34.79 -37.91 1.30
N GLY A 15 -36.07 -38.26 1.50
CA GLY A 15 -36.59 -38.67 2.81
C GLY A 15 -36.56 -37.71 4.02
N ILE A 16 -36.57 -36.38 3.88
CA ILE A 16 -36.77 -35.48 5.03
C ILE A 16 -38.12 -34.76 4.89
N LYS A 17 -39.05 -35.07 5.81
CA LYS A 17 -40.36 -34.43 5.91
C LYS A 17 -40.32 -33.45 7.09
N VAL A 18 -40.19 -32.16 6.81
CA VAL A 18 -40.22 -31.10 7.83
C VAL A 18 -41.67 -30.71 8.11
N THR A 19 -42.14 -30.82 9.35
CA THR A 19 -43.47 -30.39 9.77
C THR A 19 -43.39 -29.35 10.88
N GLN A 20 -44.14 -28.25 10.69
CA GLN A 20 -44.21 -27.11 11.59
C GLN A 20 -45.05 -27.46 12.82
N ASN A 21 -44.47 -27.39 14.03
CA ASN A 21 -45.23 -27.53 15.26
C ASN A 21 -45.67 -26.14 15.74
N GLY A 22 -46.67 -25.57 15.06
CA GLY A 22 -47.46 -24.48 15.62
C GLY A 22 -48.31 -25.03 16.77
N ASN A 23 -48.43 -24.26 17.85
CA ASN A 23 -49.11 -24.60 19.10
C ASN A 23 -50.61 -24.92 18.90
N PHE A 24 -50.92 -26.09 18.34
CA PHE A 24 -52.28 -26.62 18.21
C PHE A 24 -52.31 -28.05 18.75
N ASN A 25 -53.10 -28.23 19.82
CA ASN A 25 -53.48 -29.52 20.34
C ASN A 25 -54.28 -30.29 19.27
N GLN A 26 -53.62 -31.07 18.43
CA GLN A 26 -54.25 -32.15 17.69
C GLN A 26 -53.51 -33.47 17.99
N SER A 27 -54.29 -34.44 18.45
CA SER A 27 -53.83 -35.80 18.71
C SER A 27 -53.33 -36.43 17.42
N ILE A 28 -52.01 -36.58 17.28
CA ILE A 28 -51.41 -37.35 16.19
C ILE A 28 -51.55 -38.83 16.54
N ASP A 29 -52.29 -39.55 15.70
CA ASP A 29 -52.47 -41.00 15.78
C ASP A 29 -51.11 -41.71 15.61
N LYS A 30 -50.64 -42.38 16.66
CA LYS A 30 -49.30 -43.00 16.76
C LYS A 30 -49.17 -44.35 16.03
N SER A 31 -49.82 -44.53 14.88
CA SER A 31 -49.64 -45.77 14.11
C SER A 31 -49.25 -45.46 12.67
N LYS A 32 -48.03 -45.91 12.31
CA LYS A 32 -47.37 -45.81 10.98
C LYS A 32 -46.55 -44.54 10.71
N ASN A 33 -45.41 -44.41 11.39
CA ASN A 33 -44.16 -43.88 10.84
C ASN A 33 -43.08 -43.98 11.92
N SER A 34 -42.38 -45.12 11.98
CA SER A 34 -41.12 -45.23 12.70
C SER A 34 -40.06 -44.47 11.90
N GLU A 35 -39.38 -43.51 12.54
CA GLU A 35 -38.31 -42.64 12.04
C GLU A 35 -38.72 -41.30 11.40
N ALA A 36 -39.74 -40.63 11.94
CA ALA A 36 -39.80 -39.17 11.81
C ALA A 36 -38.80 -38.53 12.80
N ILE A 37 -37.66 -38.06 12.29
CA ILE A 37 -36.74 -37.20 13.05
C ILE A 37 -37.42 -35.85 13.21
N ASN A 38 -37.94 -35.57 14.41
CA ASN A 38 -38.51 -34.26 14.74
C ASN A 38 -37.36 -33.28 14.98
N ILE A 39 -37.02 -32.47 13.97
CA ILE A 39 -36.05 -31.39 14.11
C ILE A 39 -36.80 -30.16 14.65
N ASN A 40 -36.56 -29.83 15.92
CA ASN A 40 -37.11 -28.63 16.53
C ASN A 40 -36.24 -27.42 16.12
N ILE A 41 -36.53 -26.84 14.96
CA ILE A 41 -35.90 -25.59 14.49
C ILE A 41 -36.75 -24.43 15.02
N ASP A 42 -36.15 -23.48 15.73
CA ASP A 42 -36.87 -22.28 16.13
C ASP A 42 -37.29 -21.47 14.89
N SER A 43 -38.40 -20.73 15.01
CA SER A 43 -38.96 -20.01 13.87
C SER A 43 -38.00 -18.99 13.27
N LYS A 44 -37.13 -18.36 14.07
CA LYS A 44 -36.19 -17.35 13.58
C LYS A 44 -35.10 -17.99 12.73
N THR A 45 -34.57 -19.12 13.16
CA THR A 45 -33.58 -19.88 12.39
C THR A 45 -34.18 -20.33 11.06
N LEU A 46 -35.43 -20.81 11.06
CA LEU A 46 -36.12 -21.18 9.83
C LEU A 46 -36.32 -19.98 8.89
N ASP A 47 -36.71 -18.82 9.43
CA ASP A 47 -36.88 -17.59 8.66
C ASP A 47 -35.55 -17.13 8.04
N THR A 48 -34.46 -17.16 8.80
CA THR A 48 -33.12 -16.84 8.27
C THR A 48 -32.67 -17.81 7.18
N LEU A 49 -32.89 -19.12 7.34
CA LEU A 49 -32.59 -20.11 6.30
C LEU A 49 -33.42 -19.89 5.03
N ASN A 50 -34.70 -19.53 5.19
CA ASN A 50 -35.55 -19.15 4.06
C ASN A 50 -35.02 -17.89 3.36
N LEU A 51 -34.58 -16.87 4.10
CA LEU A 51 -33.95 -15.66 3.55
C LEU A 51 -32.65 -16.00 2.80
N LEU A 52 -31.76 -16.82 3.39
CA LEU A 52 -30.54 -17.31 2.75
C LEU A 52 -30.83 -18.00 1.41
N SER A 53 -31.88 -18.81 1.34
CA SER A 53 -32.26 -19.52 0.11
C SER A 53 -32.98 -18.67 -0.94
N SER A 54 -33.51 -17.50 -0.56
CA SER A 54 -34.39 -16.69 -1.42
C SER A 54 -33.76 -15.40 -1.91
N LEU A 55 -32.82 -14.83 -1.16
CA LEU A 55 -32.12 -13.61 -1.55
C LEU A 55 -30.98 -13.93 -2.50
N GLU A 56 -30.77 -13.07 -3.50
CA GLU A 56 -29.57 -13.14 -4.32
C GLU A 56 -28.33 -12.91 -3.46
N GLU A 57 -27.31 -13.72 -3.70
CA GLU A 57 -26.01 -13.58 -3.05
C GLU A 57 -25.35 -12.27 -3.49
N GLU A 58 -24.99 -11.44 -2.50
CA GLU A 58 -24.39 -10.13 -2.73
C GLU A 58 -23.21 -9.94 -1.78
N THR A 59 -22.12 -9.37 -2.30
CA THR A 59 -20.97 -8.99 -1.49
C THR A 59 -21.23 -7.61 -0.87
N ILE A 60 -21.53 -7.59 0.43
CA ILE A 60 -21.81 -6.38 1.22
C ILE A 60 -20.53 -5.85 1.84
N LEU A 61 -19.70 -6.74 2.40
CA LEU A 61 -18.40 -6.35 2.94
C LEU A 61 -17.48 -5.91 1.81
N LYS A 62 -16.77 -4.81 2.03
CA LYS A 62 -15.73 -4.28 1.15
C LYS A 62 -14.56 -3.93 2.04
N ALA A 63 -13.46 -4.68 1.91
CA ALA A 63 -12.23 -4.38 2.65
C ALA A 63 -11.77 -2.94 2.36
N TYR A 64 -11.92 -2.51 1.10
CA TYR A 64 -11.58 -1.18 0.63
C TYR A 64 -12.56 -0.77 -0.47
N ASP A 65 -13.12 0.44 -0.38
CA ASP A 65 -14.00 1.03 -1.39
C ASP A 65 -13.47 2.39 -1.91
N ASN A 66 -12.22 2.74 -1.56
CA ASN A 66 -11.56 4.01 -1.87
C ASN A 66 -12.30 5.27 -1.36
N SER A 67 -13.21 5.14 -0.39
CA SER A 67 -13.93 6.28 0.21
C SER A 67 -13.15 7.06 1.27
N TYR A 68 -12.01 6.52 1.76
CA TYR A 68 -11.17 7.23 2.71
C TYR A 68 -10.55 8.47 2.07
N ILE A 69 -10.71 9.61 2.73
CA ILE A 69 -10.11 10.88 2.34
C ILE A 69 -9.27 11.41 3.51
N ASN A 70 -8.02 11.74 3.22
CA ASN A 70 -7.15 12.39 4.18
C ASN A 70 -7.53 13.88 4.34
N LYS A 71 -8.06 14.23 5.51
CA LYS A 71 -8.51 15.60 5.84
C LYS A 71 -7.37 16.63 5.86
N ASP A 72 -6.18 16.22 6.28
CA ASP A 72 -5.00 17.11 6.28
C ASP A 72 -4.55 17.40 4.84
N GLY A 73 -4.63 16.41 3.94
CA GLY A 73 -4.41 16.56 2.50
C GLY A 73 -5.44 17.45 1.80
N GLU A 74 -6.72 17.31 2.16
CA GLU A 74 -7.77 18.23 1.70
C GLU A 74 -7.52 19.66 2.16
N ALA A 75 -7.11 19.84 3.43
CA ALA A 75 -6.80 21.15 3.98
C ALA A 75 -5.64 21.83 3.24
N ILE A 76 -4.59 21.08 2.89
CA ILE A 76 -3.46 21.56 2.07
C ILE A 76 -3.97 22.04 0.70
N THR A 77 -4.70 21.18 0.00
CA THR A 77 -5.23 21.47 -1.34
C THR A 77 -6.15 22.68 -1.32
N LYS A 78 -7.01 22.79 -0.31
CA LYS A 78 -7.91 23.92 -0.12
C LYS A 78 -7.13 25.22 0.11
N ARG A 79 -6.16 25.23 1.01
CA ARG A 79 -5.38 26.43 1.35
C ARG A 79 -4.59 26.97 0.14
N LEU A 80 -3.95 26.08 -0.63
CA LEU A 80 -3.25 26.48 -1.85
C LEU A 80 -4.21 27.01 -2.91
N ASN A 81 -5.32 26.32 -3.17
CA ASN A 81 -6.31 26.76 -4.15
C ASN A 81 -6.91 28.12 -3.80
N GLU A 82 -7.29 28.34 -2.53
CA GLU A 82 -7.82 29.62 -2.07
C GLU A 82 -6.80 30.76 -2.27
N HIS A 83 -5.52 30.50 -1.94
CA HIS A 83 -4.46 31.47 -2.16
C HIS A 83 -4.26 31.77 -3.65
N TYR A 84 -3.96 30.77 -4.48
CA TYR A 84 -3.60 30.99 -5.87
C TYR A 84 -4.76 31.45 -6.75
N LYS A 85 -5.99 31.05 -6.42
CA LYS A 85 -7.18 31.62 -7.06
C LYS A 85 -7.26 33.12 -6.82
N LYS A 86 -7.10 33.57 -5.57
CA LYS A 86 -7.13 34.99 -5.22
C LYS A 86 -5.99 35.74 -5.90
N THR A 87 -4.76 35.24 -5.79
CA THR A 87 -3.58 35.89 -6.38
C THR A 87 -3.69 35.98 -7.91
N ASN A 88 -4.25 34.97 -8.57
CA ASN A 88 -4.50 35.01 -10.01
C ASN A 88 -5.47 36.13 -10.42
N GLU A 89 -6.54 36.35 -9.65
CA GLU A 89 -7.48 37.47 -9.91
C GLU A 89 -6.84 38.85 -9.67
N GLU A 90 -5.84 38.94 -8.80
CA GLU A 90 -5.03 40.15 -8.63
C GLU A 90 -4.06 40.35 -9.81
N ASN A 91 -3.35 39.29 -10.21
CA ASN A 91 -2.39 39.32 -11.32
C ASN A 91 -3.05 39.72 -12.65
N LYS A 92 -4.28 39.27 -12.90
CA LYS A 92 -5.07 39.63 -14.11
C LYS A 92 -5.42 41.12 -14.23
N ARG A 93 -5.24 41.91 -13.17
CA ARG A 93 -5.49 43.37 -13.21
C ARG A 93 -4.33 44.15 -13.83
N PHE A 94 -3.17 43.51 -14.01
CA PHE A 94 -2.02 44.11 -14.65
C PHE A 94 -2.13 44.00 -16.19
N PRO A 95 -1.61 44.98 -16.96
CA PRO A 95 -1.67 44.95 -18.43
C PRO A 95 -1.05 43.70 -19.05
N ASP A 96 0.04 43.20 -18.47
CA ASP A 96 0.63 41.90 -18.79
C ASP A 96 0.82 41.08 -17.49
N PRO A 97 -0.12 40.18 -17.17
CA PRO A 97 -0.06 39.37 -15.96
C PRO A 97 1.16 38.44 -15.90
N SER A 98 1.66 37.95 -17.05
CA SER A 98 2.80 37.03 -17.07
C SER A 98 4.10 37.77 -16.76
N ILE A 99 4.30 38.96 -17.35
CA ILE A 99 5.44 39.83 -17.05
C ILE A 99 5.36 40.35 -15.61
N HIS A 100 4.16 40.67 -15.11
CA HIS A 100 3.97 41.05 -13.71
C HIS A 100 4.44 39.94 -12.76
N ILE A 101 3.97 38.69 -12.95
CA ILE A 101 4.36 37.54 -12.12
C ILE A 101 5.87 37.30 -12.20
N TRP A 102 6.46 37.37 -13.39
CA TRP A 102 7.91 37.18 -13.54
C TRP A 102 8.70 38.24 -12.75
N ASN A 103 8.36 39.52 -12.88
CA ASN A 103 9.05 40.60 -12.16
C ASN A 103 8.86 40.50 -10.64
N LYS A 104 7.66 40.12 -10.18
CA LYS A 104 7.34 39.90 -8.76
C LYS A 104 8.30 38.92 -8.07
N TYR A 105 8.82 37.93 -8.81
CA TYR A 105 9.67 36.87 -8.24
C TYR A 105 11.14 36.93 -8.69
N HIS A 106 11.47 37.62 -9.79
CA HIS A 106 12.82 37.63 -10.35
C HIS A 106 13.49 39.00 -10.46
N ASN A 107 12.78 40.12 -10.26
CA ASN A 107 13.33 41.47 -10.44
C ASN A 107 13.41 42.25 -9.11
N PRO A 108 14.59 42.36 -8.47
CA PRO A 108 14.76 43.04 -7.18
C PRO A 108 14.33 44.52 -7.14
N ASP A 109 14.37 45.19 -8.30
CA ASP A 109 14.03 46.61 -8.45
C ASP A 109 12.53 46.83 -8.69
N TYR A 110 11.76 45.77 -8.89
CA TYR A 110 10.33 45.87 -9.12
C TYR A 110 9.56 46.21 -7.84
N GLN A 111 8.59 47.12 -7.93
CA GLN A 111 7.80 47.59 -6.78
C GLN A 111 7.13 46.45 -6.00
N TYR A 112 6.73 45.38 -6.68
CA TYR A 112 6.05 44.22 -6.10
C TYR A 112 6.98 43.04 -5.82
N TYR A 113 8.31 43.22 -5.89
CA TYR A 113 9.25 42.13 -5.68
C TYR A 113 9.10 41.51 -4.29
N ALA A 114 9.00 40.18 -4.23
CA ALA A 114 8.79 39.40 -3.01
C ALA A 114 10.05 39.28 -2.14
N LYS A 115 10.49 40.43 -1.59
CA LYS A 115 11.75 40.58 -0.82
C LYS A 115 11.85 39.69 0.42
N GLN A 116 10.71 39.37 1.02
CA GLN A 116 10.62 38.58 2.26
C GLN A 116 10.75 37.07 2.05
N MET A 117 10.68 36.59 0.81
CA MET A 117 10.81 35.16 0.48
C MET A 117 12.28 34.81 0.22
N ASP A 118 12.69 33.58 0.52
CA ASP A 118 13.94 33.04 -0.02
C ASP A 118 13.81 32.69 -1.51
N LYS A 119 14.92 32.30 -2.16
CA LYS A 119 14.89 31.98 -3.60
C LYS A 119 14.00 30.79 -3.92
N VAL A 120 14.01 29.74 -3.10
CA VAL A 120 13.19 28.54 -3.31
C VAL A 120 11.71 28.86 -3.18
N GLU A 121 11.35 29.68 -2.19
CA GLU A 121 10.00 30.17 -1.98
C GLU A 121 9.53 31.02 -3.18
N ARG A 122 10.38 31.92 -3.70
CA ARG A 122 10.07 32.70 -4.92
C ARG A 122 9.91 31.83 -6.16
N ASP A 123 10.84 30.90 -6.40
CA ASP A 123 10.80 30.00 -7.56
C ASP A 123 9.54 29.11 -7.50
N THR A 124 9.20 28.59 -6.32
CA THR A 124 7.97 27.80 -6.10
C THR A 124 6.72 28.64 -6.35
N ALA A 125 6.64 29.83 -5.75
CA ALA A 125 5.49 30.72 -5.89
C ALA A 125 5.29 31.20 -7.33
N TYR A 126 6.39 31.53 -8.04
CA TYR A 126 6.37 31.85 -9.47
C TYR A 126 5.76 30.72 -10.29
N ASN A 127 6.26 29.49 -10.11
CA ASN A 127 5.79 28.32 -10.85
C ASN A 127 4.31 28.04 -10.61
N GLN A 128 3.85 28.17 -9.37
CA GLN A 128 2.45 27.98 -9.03
C GLN A 128 1.56 29.07 -9.63
N GLU A 129 1.92 30.35 -9.48
CA GLU A 129 1.13 31.45 -10.04
C GLU A 129 1.08 31.42 -11.57
N ILE A 130 2.20 31.15 -12.25
CA ILE A 130 2.22 31.12 -13.71
C ILE A 130 1.46 29.90 -14.26
N SER A 131 1.51 28.76 -13.55
CA SER A 131 0.73 27.56 -13.91
C SER A 131 -0.76 27.83 -13.73
N TYR A 132 -1.15 28.44 -12.60
CA TYR A 132 -2.53 28.81 -12.32
C TYR A 132 -3.07 29.85 -13.32
N LEU A 133 -2.25 30.85 -13.71
CA LEU A 133 -2.62 31.83 -14.74
C LEU A 133 -2.93 31.14 -16.08
N LYS A 134 -2.11 30.16 -16.48
CA LYS A 134 -2.27 29.43 -17.75
C LYS A 134 -3.46 28.47 -17.75
N ARG A 135 -3.73 27.80 -16.63
CA ARG A 135 -4.69 26.67 -16.56
C ARG A 135 -6.02 27.02 -15.89
N GLY A 136 -6.03 27.99 -14.97
CA GLY A 136 -7.18 28.35 -14.15
C GLY A 136 -7.41 27.46 -12.92
N TYR A 137 -6.54 26.48 -12.65
CA TYR A 137 -6.62 25.59 -11.49
C TYR A 137 -5.21 25.18 -11.00
N LEU A 138 -5.12 24.75 -9.74
CA LEU A 138 -3.90 24.18 -9.15
C LEU A 138 -3.68 22.76 -9.66
N GLN A 139 -2.49 22.46 -10.20
CA GLN A 139 -2.16 21.14 -10.71
C GLN A 139 -1.71 20.20 -9.57
N GLU A 140 -0.62 20.54 -8.90
CA GLU A 140 -0.05 19.73 -7.81
C GLU A 140 0.41 20.62 -6.65
N PRO A 141 0.09 20.26 -5.39
CA PRO A 141 0.63 20.92 -4.22
C PRO A 141 2.17 20.83 -4.17
N ALA A 142 2.84 21.97 -4.14
CA ALA A 142 4.27 22.00 -3.87
C ALA A 142 4.51 21.98 -2.35
N HIS A 143 5.18 20.96 -1.81
CA HIS A 143 5.41 20.86 -0.37
C HIS A 143 6.39 21.94 0.17
N THR A 144 7.20 22.54 -0.69
CA THR A 144 8.08 23.68 -0.38
C THR A 144 7.36 25.03 -0.42
N ASP A 145 6.09 25.06 -0.79
CA ASP A 145 5.30 26.29 -0.88
C ASP A 145 5.29 27.04 0.44
N PHE A 146 5.52 28.36 0.38
CA PHE A 146 5.58 29.21 1.56
C PHE A 146 4.20 29.31 2.24
N ILE A 147 3.11 29.12 1.49
CA ILE A 147 1.73 29.15 2.02
C ILE A 147 1.47 28.01 2.99
N LEU A 148 2.19 26.89 2.85
CA LEU A 148 2.04 25.72 3.70
C LEU A 148 2.97 25.72 4.91
N LYS A 149 3.92 26.67 5.02
CA LYS A 149 5.06 26.61 5.94
C LYS A 149 4.67 26.34 7.40
N ASP A 150 3.56 26.90 7.87
CA ASP A 150 2.98 26.74 9.21
C ASP A 150 2.00 25.57 9.35
N MET A 151 1.56 24.96 8.25
CA MET A 151 0.69 23.78 8.30
C MET A 151 1.46 22.56 8.77
N LYS A 152 0.76 21.67 9.47
CA LYS A 152 1.27 20.35 9.80
C LYS A 152 1.35 19.49 8.55
N VAL A 153 2.44 18.72 8.44
CA VAL A 153 2.64 17.76 7.35
C VAL A 153 1.79 16.53 7.57
N VAL A 154 1.25 15.99 6.48
CA VAL A 154 0.65 14.65 6.45
C VAL A 154 1.76 13.62 6.59
N ASN A 155 1.84 12.96 7.75
CA ASN A 155 2.77 11.86 7.93
C ASN A 155 2.18 10.57 7.34
N GLY A 156 2.86 9.93 6.39
CA GLY A 156 2.34 8.74 5.70
C GLY A 156 2.02 7.56 6.63
N ILE A 157 2.77 7.38 7.73
CA ILE A 157 2.49 6.31 8.71
C ILE A 157 1.20 6.62 9.49
N VAL A 158 1.00 7.89 9.85
CA VAL A 158 -0.23 8.34 10.53
C VAL A 158 -1.42 8.21 9.58
N ASP A 159 -1.28 8.66 8.33
CA ASP A 159 -2.34 8.54 7.32
C ASP A 159 -2.74 7.09 7.06
N GLU A 160 -1.77 6.18 6.96
CA GLU A 160 -2.06 4.76 6.80
C GLU A 160 -2.81 4.19 8.02
N ALA A 161 -2.45 4.60 9.24
CA ALA A 161 -3.15 4.19 10.45
C ALA A 161 -4.59 4.75 10.51
N GLU A 162 -4.77 6.05 10.22
CA GLU A 162 -6.10 6.69 10.14
C GLU A 162 -6.97 6.02 9.06
N LYS A 163 -6.37 5.67 7.92
CA LYS A 163 -7.03 4.92 6.84
C LYS A 163 -7.49 3.53 7.30
N LYS A 164 -6.62 2.76 7.97
CA LYS A 164 -6.98 1.43 8.51
C LYS A 164 -8.11 1.53 9.55
N ALA A 165 -8.06 2.53 10.45
CA ALA A 165 -9.13 2.79 11.41
C ALA A 165 -10.47 3.14 10.73
N TYR A 166 -10.43 3.98 9.68
CA TYR A 166 -11.62 4.32 8.90
C TYR A 166 -12.26 3.07 8.28
N TYR A 167 -11.47 2.24 7.61
CA TYR A 167 -11.99 1.01 6.98
C TYR A 167 -12.47 -0.01 8.00
N ARG A 168 -11.89 -0.06 9.21
CA ARG A 168 -12.41 -0.89 10.30
C ARG A 168 -13.85 -0.52 10.65
N GLU A 169 -14.16 0.76 10.79
CA GLU A 169 -15.52 1.22 11.09
C GLU A 169 -16.48 1.03 9.91
N ALA A 170 -16.01 1.20 8.68
CA ALA A 170 -16.79 0.89 7.48
C ALA A 170 -17.18 -0.59 7.43
N VAL A 171 -16.22 -1.50 7.65
CA VAL A 171 -16.46 -2.95 7.67
C VAL A 171 -17.35 -3.36 8.85
N ASN A 172 -17.21 -2.73 10.02
CA ASN A 172 -18.15 -2.94 11.14
C ASN A 172 -19.59 -2.64 10.72
N THR A 173 -19.80 -1.50 10.03
CA THR A 173 -21.12 -1.09 9.53
C THR A 173 -21.66 -2.06 8.47
N GLN A 174 -20.83 -2.46 7.50
CA GLN A 174 -21.20 -3.41 6.45
C GLN A 174 -21.53 -4.80 7.02
N PHE A 175 -20.79 -5.25 8.03
CA PHE A 175 -21.08 -6.50 8.71
C PHE A 175 -22.41 -6.44 9.46
N GLN A 176 -22.72 -5.32 10.13
CA GLN A 176 -24.04 -5.13 10.73
C GLN A 176 -25.17 -5.14 9.68
N GLN A 177 -24.97 -4.48 8.54
CA GLN A 177 -25.93 -4.51 7.41
C GLN A 177 -26.15 -5.92 6.89
N LEU A 178 -25.10 -6.73 6.80
CA LEU A 178 -25.18 -8.12 6.41
C LEU A 178 -26.01 -8.94 7.42
N LEU A 179 -25.76 -8.78 8.72
CA LEU A 179 -26.55 -9.44 9.77
C LEU A 179 -28.02 -9.02 9.71
N ASP A 180 -28.29 -7.72 9.56
CA ASP A 180 -29.65 -7.16 9.49
C ASP A 180 -30.41 -7.69 8.26
N LYS A 181 -29.75 -7.80 7.10
CA LYS A 181 -30.33 -8.36 5.86
C LYS A 181 -30.89 -9.77 6.07
N TYR A 182 -30.23 -10.57 6.90
CA TYR A 182 -30.62 -11.95 7.20
C TYR A 182 -31.30 -12.10 8.58
N SER A 183 -31.67 -10.99 9.22
CA SER A 183 -32.34 -10.96 10.54
C SER A 183 -31.56 -11.68 11.64
N ILE A 184 -30.23 -11.67 11.57
CA ILE A 184 -29.35 -12.27 12.57
C ILE A 184 -29.04 -11.24 13.66
N SER A 185 -29.10 -11.67 14.92
CA SER A 185 -28.71 -10.84 16.07
C SER A 185 -27.65 -11.56 16.90
N ILE A 186 -26.48 -10.95 17.03
CA ILE A 186 -25.42 -11.44 17.91
C ILE A 186 -25.70 -10.94 19.34
N PRO A 187 -25.73 -11.82 20.36
CA PRO A 187 -25.94 -11.40 21.74
C PRO A 187 -24.89 -10.39 22.20
N LYS A 188 -25.34 -9.36 22.93
CA LYS A 188 -24.44 -8.38 23.55
C LYS A 188 -23.49 -9.06 24.53
N ASP A 189 -22.29 -8.50 24.65
CA ASP A 189 -21.21 -8.91 25.55
C ASP A 189 -20.64 -10.31 25.32
N LYS A 190 -21.05 -11.01 24.26
CA LYS A 190 -20.34 -12.20 23.77
C LYS A 190 -19.12 -11.77 22.95
N ASN A 191 -18.00 -12.42 23.22
CA ASN A 191 -16.78 -12.28 22.42
C ASN A 191 -16.80 -13.39 21.39
N LEU A 192 -16.80 -13.03 20.11
CA LEU A 192 -16.67 -13.98 19.02
C LEU A 192 -15.26 -13.91 18.45
N THR A 193 -14.78 -15.02 17.92
CA THR A 193 -13.56 -15.05 17.11
C THR A 193 -13.93 -15.62 15.75
N PHE A 194 -13.69 -14.83 14.70
CA PHE A 194 -13.85 -15.26 13.31
C PHE A 194 -12.50 -15.74 12.82
N THR A 195 -12.41 -16.99 12.39
CA THR A 195 -11.19 -17.59 11.83
C THR A 195 -11.46 -17.96 10.37
N ILE A 196 -10.60 -17.52 9.46
CA ILE A 196 -10.82 -17.67 8.03
C ILE A 196 -9.70 -18.51 7.41
N ASP A 197 -10.09 -19.59 6.73
CA ASP A 197 -9.19 -20.41 5.93
C ASP A 197 -8.65 -19.61 4.74
N PRO A 198 -7.33 -19.62 4.47
CA PRO A 198 -6.76 -18.77 3.43
C PRO A 198 -7.06 -19.23 2.00
N TYR A 199 -7.51 -20.47 1.80
CA TYR A 199 -7.59 -21.13 0.49
C TYR A 199 -8.98 -21.05 -0.12
N ASP A 200 -9.99 -21.39 0.67
CA ASP A 200 -11.40 -21.35 0.27
C ASP A 200 -12.13 -20.16 0.89
N TYR A 201 -11.46 -19.37 1.73
CA TYR A 201 -12.02 -18.23 2.46
C TYR A 201 -13.23 -18.60 3.33
N LYS A 202 -13.36 -19.87 3.74
CA LYS A 202 -14.42 -20.28 4.65
C LYS A 202 -14.16 -19.73 6.03
N VAL A 203 -15.18 -19.11 6.61
CA VAL A 203 -15.14 -18.64 8.00
C VAL A 203 -15.64 -19.70 8.97
N SER A 204 -15.02 -19.75 10.14
CA SER A 204 -15.51 -20.45 11.32
C SER A 204 -15.64 -19.46 12.48
N VAL A 205 -16.71 -19.61 13.27
CA VAL A 205 -17.05 -18.71 14.37
C VAL A 205 -16.88 -19.43 15.70
N GLY A 206 -15.98 -18.91 16.54
CA GLY A 206 -15.80 -19.33 17.93
C GLY A 206 -16.50 -18.38 18.91
N GLY A 207 -16.77 -18.87 20.12
CA GLY A 207 -17.27 -18.05 21.24
C GLY A 207 -18.78 -18.05 21.47
N LEU A 208 -19.56 -18.77 20.64
CA LEU A 208 -20.98 -19.02 20.84
C LEU A 208 -21.24 -20.43 21.38
N GLU A 209 -22.07 -20.53 22.41
CA GLU A 209 -22.63 -21.81 22.87
C GLU A 209 -23.75 -22.31 21.93
N ASP A 210 -24.48 -21.36 21.32
CA ASP A 210 -25.52 -21.63 20.34
C ASP A 210 -24.88 -21.96 18.98
N LYS A 211 -24.78 -23.26 18.70
CA LYS A 211 -24.22 -23.77 17.44
C LYS A 211 -25.07 -23.40 16.23
N ASN A 212 -26.39 -23.27 16.37
CA ASN A 212 -27.24 -22.89 15.26
C ASN A 212 -26.96 -21.43 14.87
N LEU A 213 -26.88 -20.53 15.85
CA LEU A 213 -26.50 -19.14 15.60
C LEU A 213 -25.08 -19.04 15.01
N SER A 214 -24.12 -19.83 15.51
CA SER A 214 -22.77 -19.89 14.96
C SER A 214 -22.79 -20.25 13.47
N SER A 215 -23.48 -21.34 13.11
CA SER A 215 -23.60 -21.78 11.73
C SER A 215 -24.34 -20.77 10.84
N LEU A 216 -25.39 -20.11 11.35
CA LEU A 216 -26.08 -19.06 10.58
C LEU A 216 -25.16 -17.86 10.28
N VAL A 217 -24.33 -17.45 11.25
CA VAL A 217 -23.36 -16.37 11.03
C VAL A 217 -22.29 -16.79 10.02
N GLU A 218 -21.80 -18.03 10.12
CA GLU A 218 -20.86 -18.60 9.16
C GLU A 218 -21.46 -18.63 7.75
N ASP A 219 -22.67 -19.17 7.59
CA ASP A 219 -23.38 -19.26 6.31
C ASP A 219 -23.57 -17.89 5.69
N VAL A 220 -24.05 -16.91 6.45
CA VAL A 220 -24.24 -15.53 5.97
C VAL A 220 -22.94 -14.89 5.54
N LEU A 221 -21.84 -15.04 6.29
CA LEU A 221 -20.54 -14.53 5.87
C LEU A 221 -19.94 -15.26 4.66
N ASN A 222 -20.29 -16.53 4.48
CA ASN A 222 -19.82 -17.32 3.33
C ASN A 222 -20.65 -17.07 2.06
N THR A 223 -21.71 -16.26 2.10
CA THR A 223 -22.43 -15.83 0.89
C THR A 223 -21.57 -14.92 0.02
N ALA A 224 -21.65 -15.09 -1.32
CA ALA A 224 -20.87 -14.33 -2.29
C ALA A 224 -19.36 -14.29 -1.95
N SER A 225 -18.79 -13.11 -1.69
CA SER A 225 -17.38 -12.93 -1.33
C SER A 225 -17.18 -12.25 0.03
N ASN A 226 -18.20 -12.22 0.89
CA ASN A 226 -18.14 -11.48 2.16
C ASN A 226 -16.99 -11.95 3.08
N SER A 227 -16.77 -13.26 3.21
CA SER A 227 -15.68 -13.83 4.00
C SER A 227 -14.29 -13.55 3.40
N LYS A 228 -14.17 -13.54 2.07
CA LYS A 228 -12.93 -13.16 1.37
C LYS A 228 -12.60 -11.67 1.55
N GLU A 229 -13.62 -10.82 1.54
CA GLU A 229 -13.47 -9.39 1.85
C GLU A 229 -13.08 -9.19 3.31
N LEU A 230 -13.67 -9.93 4.25
CA LEU A 230 -13.23 -9.91 5.65
C LEU A 230 -11.77 -10.38 5.81
N PHE A 231 -11.36 -11.46 5.12
CA PHE A 231 -9.97 -11.90 5.08
C PHE A 231 -9.03 -10.79 4.59
N SER A 232 -9.40 -10.15 3.47
CA SER A 232 -8.60 -9.08 2.86
C SER A 232 -8.49 -7.86 3.78
N HIS A 233 -9.57 -7.54 4.49
CA HIS A 233 -9.60 -6.48 5.49
C HIS A 233 -8.67 -6.77 6.67
N ILE A 234 -8.72 -7.99 7.22
CA ILE A 234 -7.81 -8.40 8.31
C ILE A 234 -6.37 -8.32 7.83
N TYR A 235 -6.04 -8.87 6.66
CA TYR A 235 -4.69 -8.86 6.11
C TYR A 235 -4.15 -7.45 5.91
N ASN A 236 -4.94 -6.56 5.30
CA ASN A 236 -4.50 -5.19 5.02
C ASN A 236 -4.54 -4.28 6.28
N SER A 237 -5.19 -4.70 7.36
CA SER A 237 -5.13 -4.03 8.67
C SER A 237 -3.93 -4.45 9.50
N THR A 238 -3.07 -5.34 9.00
CA THR A 238 -1.88 -5.78 9.73
C THR A 238 -0.84 -4.67 9.89
N LEU A 239 -0.11 -4.76 10.98
CA LEU A 239 1.07 -3.94 11.29
C LEU A 239 2.33 -4.82 11.26
N ASP A 240 3.51 -4.20 11.17
CA ASP A 240 4.80 -4.90 10.99
C ASP A 240 5.08 -5.99 12.04
N ASN A 241 4.49 -5.91 13.22
CA ASN A 241 4.67 -6.86 14.32
C ASN A 241 3.54 -7.90 14.45
N ASN A 242 2.70 -8.08 13.42
CA ASN A 242 1.58 -9.01 13.49
C ASN A 242 2.05 -10.49 13.48
N SER A 243 1.65 -11.27 14.47
CA SER A 243 2.06 -12.69 14.62
C SER A 243 1.31 -13.67 13.71
N GLN A 244 0.16 -13.27 13.15
CA GLN A 244 -0.62 -14.10 12.24
C GLN A 244 0.03 -14.17 10.85
N VAL A 245 0.67 -13.08 10.42
CA VAL A 245 1.24 -12.92 9.08
C VAL A 245 2.74 -13.18 9.06
N SER A 246 3.21 -13.91 8.06
CA SER A 246 4.63 -14.01 7.75
C SER A 246 4.81 -14.17 6.24
N LYS A 247 6.00 -13.85 5.73
CA LYS A 247 6.30 -14.01 4.30
C LYS A 247 6.03 -15.44 3.82
N GLU A 248 6.44 -16.45 4.59
CA GLU A 248 6.28 -17.86 4.21
C GLU A 248 4.80 -18.27 4.12
N LYS A 249 3.98 -17.89 5.11
CA LYS A 249 2.52 -18.11 5.09
C LYS A 249 1.85 -17.42 3.88
N SER A 250 2.21 -16.17 3.61
CA SER A 250 1.68 -15.39 2.49
C SER A 250 2.10 -15.96 1.14
N ASP A 251 3.35 -16.41 1.01
CA ASP A 251 3.86 -17.05 -0.20
C ASP A 251 3.13 -18.37 -0.46
N LYS A 252 2.91 -19.22 0.56
CA LYS A 252 2.15 -20.48 0.43
C LYS A 252 0.73 -20.22 -0.07
N LYS A 253 -0.01 -19.29 0.56
CA LYS A 253 -1.34 -18.88 0.10
C LYS A 253 -1.32 -18.41 -1.35
N THR A 254 -0.42 -17.49 -1.68
CA THR A 254 -0.37 -16.88 -3.02
C THR A 254 -0.09 -17.92 -4.09
N LEU A 255 0.89 -18.79 -3.83
CA LEU A 255 1.23 -19.90 -4.71
C LEU A 255 0.05 -20.85 -4.92
N PHE A 256 -0.66 -21.22 -3.86
CA PHE A 256 -1.85 -22.07 -3.96
C PHE A 256 -2.87 -21.51 -4.97
N HIS A 257 -3.22 -20.22 -4.84
CA HIS A 257 -4.20 -19.60 -5.72
C HIS A 257 -3.69 -19.47 -7.14
N GLU A 258 -2.41 -19.14 -7.34
CA GLU A 258 -1.83 -19.07 -8.68
C GLU A 258 -1.90 -20.43 -9.39
N ILE A 259 -1.50 -21.52 -8.71
CA ILE A 259 -1.59 -22.87 -9.30
C ILE A 259 -3.05 -23.25 -9.59
N LYS A 260 -3.96 -23.08 -8.63
CA LYS A 260 -5.38 -23.39 -8.80
C LYS A 260 -6.00 -22.61 -9.97
N ASN A 261 -5.70 -21.32 -10.08
CA ASN A 261 -6.23 -20.46 -11.15
C ASN A 261 -5.66 -20.79 -12.54
N ARG A 262 -4.43 -21.31 -12.64
CA ARG A 262 -3.78 -21.61 -13.92
C ARG A 262 -3.98 -23.04 -14.40
N THR A 263 -4.18 -23.97 -13.47
CA THR A 263 -4.22 -25.41 -13.76
C THR A 263 -5.56 -26.06 -13.44
N GLY A 264 -6.36 -25.45 -12.56
CA GLY A 264 -7.58 -26.03 -12.02
C GLY A 264 -7.37 -26.99 -10.84
N TYR A 265 -6.12 -27.31 -10.49
CA TYR A 265 -5.81 -28.27 -9.42
C TYR A 265 -5.64 -27.60 -8.06
N ASP A 266 -6.15 -28.27 -7.04
CA ASP A 266 -5.98 -27.90 -5.64
C ASP A 266 -4.72 -28.58 -5.08
N LEU A 267 -3.72 -27.80 -4.67
CA LEU A 267 -2.45 -28.36 -4.18
C LEU A 267 -2.61 -29.27 -2.95
N ARG A 268 -3.70 -29.14 -2.18
CA ARG A 268 -3.98 -29.98 -1.01
C ARG A 268 -4.40 -31.40 -1.40
N GLU A 269 -4.88 -31.57 -2.62
CA GLU A 269 -5.39 -32.84 -3.15
C GLU A 269 -4.34 -33.61 -3.97
N LEU A 270 -3.17 -33.01 -4.22
CA LEU A 270 -2.10 -33.61 -5.00
C LEU A 270 -1.17 -34.46 -4.14
N GLU A 271 -0.61 -35.51 -4.74
CA GLU A 271 0.43 -36.31 -4.10
C GLU A 271 1.74 -35.52 -4.07
N ASN A 272 2.31 -35.32 -2.89
CA ASN A 272 3.60 -34.65 -2.74
C ASN A 272 4.72 -35.67 -2.49
N VAL A 273 5.40 -36.06 -3.56
CA VAL A 273 6.45 -37.09 -3.56
C VAL A 273 7.69 -36.60 -4.31
N ASP A 274 8.88 -36.95 -3.82
CA ASP A 274 10.18 -36.61 -4.42
C ASP A 274 10.36 -35.12 -4.79
N GLY A 275 9.83 -34.22 -3.95
CA GLY A 275 9.95 -32.78 -4.17
C GLY A 275 9.10 -32.25 -5.33
N LYS A 276 8.04 -32.98 -5.70
CA LYS A 276 7.06 -32.63 -6.75
C LYS A 276 5.64 -32.77 -6.22
N PHE A 277 4.70 -32.11 -6.90
CA PHE A 277 3.27 -32.36 -6.73
C PHE A 277 2.74 -33.06 -7.97
N LEU A 278 2.15 -34.24 -7.77
CA LEU A 278 1.64 -35.10 -8.83
C LEU A 278 0.11 -35.17 -8.75
N THR A 279 -0.53 -35.12 -9.91
CA THR A 279 -1.95 -35.45 -10.08
C THR A 279 -2.16 -36.95 -9.92
N GLN A 280 -3.43 -37.37 -9.82
CA GLN A 280 -3.79 -38.78 -9.65
C GLN A 280 -3.29 -39.69 -10.78
N ASP A 281 -3.09 -39.16 -11.99
CA ASP A 281 -2.54 -39.88 -13.15
C ASP A 281 -1.00 -39.79 -13.25
N GLY A 282 -0.33 -39.18 -12.27
CA GLY A 282 1.13 -39.06 -12.19
C GLY A 282 1.72 -37.86 -12.95
N THR A 283 0.89 -36.96 -13.46
CA THR A 283 1.37 -35.74 -14.16
C THR A 283 1.93 -34.73 -13.15
N ASP A 284 3.12 -34.21 -13.44
CA ASP A 284 3.75 -33.15 -12.64
C ASP A 284 2.99 -31.82 -12.82
N ILE A 285 2.55 -31.23 -11.71
CA ILE A 285 1.81 -29.96 -11.74
C ILE A 285 2.62 -28.83 -12.39
N LEU A 286 3.95 -28.90 -12.37
CA LEU A 286 4.81 -27.88 -12.95
C LEU A 286 4.63 -27.78 -14.47
N GLU A 287 4.42 -28.91 -15.15
CA GLU A 287 4.17 -28.95 -16.60
C GLU A 287 2.79 -28.36 -16.95
N LEU A 288 1.79 -28.65 -16.11
CA LEU A 288 0.45 -28.07 -16.24
C LEU A 288 0.49 -26.55 -15.99
N TYR A 289 1.24 -26.11 -14.98
CA TYR A 289 1.42 -24.70 -14.67
C TYR A 289 2.12 -23.96 -15.82
N LYS A 290 3.20 -24.53 -16.38
CA LYS A 290 3.87 -23.98 -17.56
C LYS A 290 2.90 -23.76 -18.72
N THR A 291 2.07 -24.77 -19.00
CA THR A 291 1.04 -24.69 -20.04
C THR A 291 0.00 -23.61 -19.73
N GLY A 292 -0.45 -23.53 -18.48
CA GLY A 292 -1.38 -22.52 -18.00
C GLY A 292 -0.84 -21.08 -18.15
N VAL A 293 0.45 -20.87 -17.89
CA VAL A 293 1.11 -19.56 -18.08
C VAL A 293 1.23 -19.21 -19.57
N ILE A 294 1.70 -20.15 -20.41
CA ILE A 294 1.85 -19.94 -21.86
C ILE A 294 0.50 -19.58 -22.50
N ASN A 295 -0.58 -20.22 -22.08
CA ASN A 295 -1.91 -20.01 -22.64
C ASN A 295 -2.68 -18.84 -22.00
N SER A 296 -2.13 -18.23 -20.93
CA SER A 296 -2.79 -17.13 -20.23
C SER A 296 -2.90 -15.89 -21.12
N LYS A 297 -4.11 -15.36 -21.26
CA LYS A 297 -4.40 -14.09 -21.93
C LYS A 297 -4.19 -12.87 -21.02
N ASN A 298 -4.07 -13.09 -19.72
CA ASN A 298 -3.97 -12.05 -18.70
C ASN A 298 -2.51 -11.70 -18.37
N ILE A 299 -1.55 -12.40 -18.98
CA ILE A 299 -0.12 -12.16 -18.83
C ILE A 299 0.42 -11.74 -20.20
N PRO A 300 0.96 -10.52 -20.34
CA PRO A 300 1.63 -10.11 -21.57
C PRO A 300 2.77 -11.07 -21.92
N GLU A 301 3.01 -11.28 -23.21
CA GLU A 301 3.93 -12.33 -23.71
C GLU A 301 5.34 -12.15 -23.13
N GLU A 302 5.82 -10.91 -23.04
CA GLU A 302 7.11 -10.54 -22.48
C GLU A 302 7.28 -10.88 -20.99
N TYR A 303 6.18 -11.06 -20.26
CA TYR A 303 6.18 -11.33 -18.82
C TYR A 303 5.94 -12.80 -18.46
N LYS A 304 5.55 -13.65 -19.43
CA LYS A 304 5.26 -15.07 -19.18
C LYS A 304 6.44 -15.83 -18.61
N GLY A 305 7.64 -15.61 -19.15
CA GLY A 305 8.88 -16.23 -18.65
C GLY A 305 9.14 -15.89 -17.18
N MET A 306 9.06 -14.60 -16.82
CA MET A 306 9.29 -14.16 -15.44
C MET A 306 8.24 -14.69 -14.46
N VAL A 307 6.96 -14.72 -14.85
CA VAL A 307 5.89 -15.29 -14.00
C VAL A 307 6.12 -16.79 -13.80
N PHE A 308 6.49 -17.52 -14.85
CA PHE A 308 6.78 -18.93 -14.74
C PHE A 308 7.97 -19.19 -13.81
N GLU A 309 9.09 -18.49 -13.99
CA GLU A 309 10.30 -18.63 -13.15
C GLU A 309 10.02 -18.33 -11.67
N LEU A 310 9.30 -17.25 -11.38
CA LEU A 310 8.98 -16.85 -10.01
C LEU A 310 8.20 -17.94 -9.26
N TYR A 311 7.12 -18.46 -9.87
CA TYR A 311 6.24 -19.40 -9.18
C TYR A 311 6.72 -20.85 -9.28
N SER A 312 7.45 -21.23 -10.33
CA SER A 312 8.08 -22.57 -10.41
C SER A 312 9.13 -22.77 -9.32
N GLY A 313 9.92 -21.74 -9.01
CA GLY A 313 10.85 -21.75 -7.88
C GLY A 313 10.13 -21.96 -6.55
N LYS A 314 9.10 -21.14 -6.27
CA LYS A 314 8.28 -21.27 -5.05
C LYS A 314 7.59 -22.63 -4.95
N LEU A 315 7.08 -23.17 -6.07
CA LEU A 315 6.42 -24.47 -6.12
C LEU A 315 7.38 -25.60 -5.79
N THR A 316 8.58 -25.58 -6.37
CA THR A 316 9.63 -26.56 -6.10
C THR A 316 10.09 -26.51 -4.64
N GLU A 317 10.25 -25.31 -4.09
CA GLU A 317 10.60 -25.13 -2.67
C GLU A 317 9.52 -25.68 -1.74
N LEU A 318 8.24 -25.37 -2.01
CA LEU A 318 7.12 -25.89 -1.23
C LEU A 318 7.02 -27.42 -1.33
N ALA A 319 7.17 -27.97 -2.54
CA ALA A 319 7.10 -29.41 -2.78
C ALA A 319 8.22 -30.19 -2.07
N LYS A 320 9.43 -29.60 -1.95
CA LYS A 320 10.53 -30.18 -1.15
C LYS A 320 10.25 -30.16 0.35
N LYS A 321 9.58 -29.12 0.85
CA LYS A 321 9.24 -28.98 2.26
C LYS A 321 8.07 -29.89 2.66
N GLY A 322 7.10 -30.10 1.78
CA GLY A 322 5.81 -30.67 2.14
C GLY A 322 4.76 -29.58 2.27
N PHE A 323 3.62 -29.69 1.59
CA PHE A 323 2.54 -28.71 1.73
C PHE A 323 2.12 -28.54 3.19
N GLU A 324 1.86 -29.64 3.90
CA GLU A 324 1.45 -29.65 5.32
C GLU A 324 2.53 -29.15 6.30
N ASN A 325 3.80 -29.15 5.89
CA ASN A 325 4.91 -28.75 6.76
C ASN A 325 5.17 -27.23 6.76
N VAL A 326 4.51 -26.48 5.87
CA VAL A 326 4.59 -25.03 5.82
C VAL A 326 3.32 -24.44 6.45
N PRO A 327 3.41 -23.55 7.46
CA PRO A 327 2.24 -22.99 8.11
C PRO A 327 1.31 -22.22 7.17
N ASP A 328 0.01 -22.29 7.43
CA ASP A 328 -1.02 -21.58 6.68
C ASP A 328 -1.20 -20.13 7.15
N LEU A 329 -1.61 -19.26 6.23
CA LEU A 329 -2.04 -17.88 6.53
C LEU A 329 -3.47 -17.84 7.08
N VAL A 330 -3.75 -18.63 8.12
CA VAL A 330 -5.04 -18.56 8.82
C VAL A 330 -5.11 -17.23 9.54
N LEU A 331 -6.12 -16.42 9.20
CA LEU A 331 -6.34 -15.12 9.82
C LEU A 331 -7.54 -15.19 10.74
N SER A 332 -7.38 -14.63 11.93
CA SER A 332 -8.45 -14.51 12.92
C SER A 332 -8.64 -13.06 13.35
N ILE A 333 -9.88 -12.75 13.73
CA ILE A 333 -10.25 -11.47 14.29
C ILE A 333 -11.34 -11.63 15.34
N ASP A 334 -11.24 -10.88 16.43
CA ASP A 334 -12.26 -10.88 17.47
C ASP A 334 -13.38 -9.91 17.11
N TYR A 335 -14.58 -10.16 17.64
CA TYR A 335 -15.73 -9.28 17.51
C TYR A 335 -16.47 -9.18 18.84
N LYS A 336 -16.84 -7.96 19.21
CA LYS A 336 -17.65 -7.70 20.38
C LYS A 336 -18.41 -6.39 20.20
N ASN A 337 -19.70 -6.42 20.52
CA ASN A 337 -20.55 -5.22 20.64
C ASN A 337 -20.47 -4.30 19.40
N GLY A 338 -20.58 -4.87 18.20
CA GLY A 338 -20.62 -4.11 16.95
C GLY A 338 -19.25 -3.82 16.32
N SER A 339 -18.14 -4.16 16.97
CA SER A 339 -16.80 -3.91 16.45
C SER A 339 -15.95 -5.16 16.34
N PHE A 340 -15.19 -5.24 15.25
CA PHE A 340 -14.05 -6.14 15.13
C PHE A 340 -12.81 -5.60 15.87
N TYR A 341 -11.94 -6.50 16.34
CA TYR A 341 -10.70 -6.21 17.07
C TYR A 341 -9.57 -7.09 16.55
N ASP A 342 -8.49 -6.46 16.10
CA ASP A 342 -7.31 -7.15 15.54
C ASP A 342 -6.64 -8.12 16.54
N LEU A 343 -6.21 -9.27 16.01
CA LEU A 343 -5.43 -10.26 16.75
C LEU A 343 -3.99 -10.32 16.23
N GLY A 344 -3.08 -10.74 17.11
CA GLY A 344 -1.66 -10.92 16.80
C GLY A 344 -0.85 -9.64 16.73
N GLN A 345 -1.41 -8.48 17.07
CA GLN A 345 -0.73 -7.20 17.14
C GLN A 345 -1.15 -6.43 18.40
N THR A 346 -0.28 -5.52 18.87
CA THR A 346 -0.54 -4.73 20.08
C THR A 346 -1.55 -3.62 19.83
N GLU A 347 -1.36 -2.89 18.73
CA GLU A 347 -2.23 -1.79 18.36
C GLU A 347 -3.46 -2.29 17.61
N ASN A 348 -4.61 -1.72 17.94
CA ASN A 348 -5.89 -2.23 17.49
C ASN A 348 -6.73 -1.10 16.87
N PHE A 349 -7.41 -1.41 15.78
CA PHE A 349 -8.26 -0.47 15.05
C PHE A 349 -9.72 -0.52 15.49
N GLY A 350 -10.10 -1.49 16.33
CA GLY A 350 -11.46 -1.64 16.84
C GLY A 350 -11.93 -0.41 17.62
N THR A 351 -13.25 -0.23 17.69
CA THR A 351 -13.88 0.93 18.29
C THR A 351 -13.36 1.17 19.71
N GLY A 352 -12.90 2.40 19.98
CA GLY A 352 -12.36 2.80 21.28
C GLY A 352 -10.92 2.34 21.55
N LYS A 353 -10.23 1.70 20.58
CA LYS A 353 -8.82 1.28 20.71
C LYS A 353 -7.84 2.08 19.87
N THR A 354 -8.29 3.13 19.18
CA THR A 354 -7.48 3.92 18.23
C THR A 354 -6.67 5.08 18.85
N LYS A 355 -6.65 5.22 20.18
CA LYS A 355 -5.95 6.33 20.88
C LYS A 355 -4.46 6.42 20.56
N TRP A 356 -3.81 5.28 20.26
CA TRP A 356 -2.41 5.23 19.84
C TRP A 356 -2.16 5.98 18.53
N ILE A 357 -3.18 6.13 17.65
CA ILE A 357 -3.07 6.89 16.40
C ILE A 357 -2.91 8.37 16.72
N ASP A 358 -3.66 8.88 17.71
CA ASP A 358 -3.53 10.28 18.16
C ASP A 358 -2.16 10.54 18.79
N GLU A 359 -1.66 9.59 19.59
CA GLU A 359 -0.32 9.65 20.20
C GLU A 359 0.78 9.59 19.14
N LEU A 360 0.63 8.72 18.14
CA LEU A 360 1.51 8.65 16.98
C LEU A 360 1.50 9.97 16.20
N LYS A 361 0.31 10.52 15.92
CA LYS A 361 0.14 11.81 15.24
C LYS A 361 0.81 12.95 15.99
N ALA A 362 0.67 12.99 17.31
CA ALA A 362 1.36 13.95 18.16
C ALA A 362 2.89 13.78 18.10
N SER A 363 3.39 12.54 18.18
CA SER A 363 4.84 12.24 18.17
C SER A 363 5.53 12.56 16.83
N LYS A 364 4.79 12.51 15.72
CA LYS A 364 5.30 12.76 14.37
C LYS A 364 4.99 14.17 13.86
N SER A 365 4.39 15.02 14.69
CA SER A 365 3.93 16.34 14.27
C SER A 365 5.11 17.24 13.90
N LYS A 366 5.14 17.66 12.64
CA LYS A 366 6.07 18.67 12.11
C LYS A 366 5.30 19.61 11.20
N THR A 367 5.73 20.86 11.14
CA THR A 367 5.27 21.80 10.12
C THR A 367 5.97 21.55 8.78
N PHE A 368 5.40 22.02 7.66
CA PHE A 368 6.09 21.95 6.36
C PHE A 368 7.41 22.73 6.38
N GLY A 369 7.48 23.83 7.13
CA GLY A 369 8.72 24.59 7.31
C GLY A 369 9.84 23.77 7.96
N GLU A 370 9.51 22.94 8.95
CA GLU A 370 10.47 22.06 9.62
C GLU A 370 10.81 20.82 8.77
N ALA A 371 9.79 20.16 8.21
CA ALA A 371 9.96 18.90 7.47
C ALA A 371 10.73 19.08 6.15
N PHE A 372 10.53 20.22 5.48
CA PHE A 372 11.16 20.51 4.18
C PHE A 372 12.26 21.57 4.29
N LYS A 373 12.79 21.82 5.49
CA LYS A 373 13.83 22.85 5.72
C LYS A 373 15.04 22.67 4.81
N ASP A 374 15.47 21.42 4.58
CA ASP A 374 16.63 21.13 3.73
C ASP A 374 16.34 21.30 2.23
N TYR A 375 15.08 21.18 1.82
CA TYR A 375 14.63 21.48 0.45
C TYR A 375 14.38 22.98 0.23
N ARG A 376 14.16 23.74 1.30
CA ARG A 376 14.09 25.20 1.31
C ARG A 376 15.45 25.87 1.42
N LYS A 377 16.52 25.12 1.71
CA LYS A 377 17.86 25.67 1.58
C LYS A 377 18.00 26.11 0.13
N ASP A 378 18.55 27.31 -0.05
CA ASP A 378 19.33 27.59 -1.23
C ASP A 378 20.43 26.52 -1.29
N ILE A 379 20.12 25.36 -1.86
CA ILE A 379 21.13 24.66 -2.58
C ILE A 379 21.40 25.65 -3.70
N VAL A 380 22.50 26.38 -3.54
CA VAL A 380 23.04 27.20 -4.58
C VAL A 380 23.52 26.24 -5.67
N TYR A 381 22.58 25.59 -6.36
CA TYR A 381 22.77 24.96 -7.65
C TYR A 381 22.99 26.13 -8.62
N GLY A 382 24.16 26.74 -8.54
CA GLY A 382 24.40 28.00 -9.24
C GLY A 382 25.61 28.80 -8.81
N GLU A 383 26.14 28.62 -7.60
CA GLU A 383 27.55 28.90 -7.39
C GLU A 383 28.24 27.65 -7.90
N ASN A 384 28.50 27.67 -9.21
CA ASN A 384 29.52 26.84 -9.79
C ASN A 384 30.68 26.84 -8.79
N SER A 385 31.28 25.72 -8.43
CA SER A 385 32.35 25.67 -7.41
C SER A 385 33.47 26.70 -7.69
N GLN A 386 33.54 27.15 -8.95
CA GLN A 386 34.31 28.26 -9.49
C GLN A 386 33.99 29.65 -8.93
N ASP A 387 32.73 29.99 -8.65
CA ASP A 387 32.30 31.31 -8.19
C ASP A 387 32.60 31.51 -6.69
N ILE A 388 32.45 30.45 -5.88
CA ILE A 388 32.93 30.42 -4.49
C ILE A 388 34.45 30.60 -4.43
N ILE A 389 35.18 29.97 -5.36
CA ILE A 389 36.64 30.08 -5.48
C ILE A 389 37.06 31.48 -5.98
N LYS A 390 36.29 32.12 -6.88
CA LYS A 390 36.55 33.49 -7.35
C LYS A 390 36.42 34.50 -6.23
N ASP A 391 35.37 34.40 -5.42
CA ASP A 391 35.12 35.32 -4.31
C ASP A 391 36.15 35.13 -3.18
N ALA A 392 36.51 33.88 -2.85
CA ALA A 392 37.55 33.59 -1.87
C ALA A 392 38.96 34.04 -2.30
N LEU A 393 39.22 34.16 -3.62
CA LEU A 393 40.50 34.59 -4.20
C LEU A 393 40.49 36.02 -4.76
N ASN A 394 39.36 36.74 -4.64
CA ASN A 394 39.16 38.11 -5.10
C ASN A 394 39.39 38.32 -6.62
N LEU A 395 38.97 37.35 -7.44
CA LEU A 395 39.17 37.32 -8.90
C LEU A 395 37.88 37.69 -9.65
N LYS A 396 37.93 38.73 -10.49
CA LYS A 396 36.72 39.27 -11.17
C LYS A 396 36.17 38.41 -12.33
N GLU A 397 36.95 37.50 -12.91
CA GLU A 397 36.51 36.56 -13.96
C GLU A 397 37.37 35.28 -13.96
N PHE A 398 36.75 34.09 -14.07
CA PHE A 398 37.41 32.79 -14.25
C PHE A 398 36.42 31.74 -14.81
N SER A 399 36.87 30.76 -15.61
CA SER A 399 36.01 29.64 -16.06
C SER A 399 36.80 28.32 -16.03
N PHE A 400 36.27 27.25 -15.41
CA PHE A 400 36.83 25.91 -15.54
C PHE A 400 36.18 25.14 -16.70
N LYS A 401 36.59 25.47 -17.92
CA LYS A 401 36.60 24.46 -18.98
C LYS A 401 38.00 23.87 -19.03
N GLY A 402 38.21 22.74 -18.35
CA GLY A 402 39.36 21.88 -18.65
C GLY A 402 40.33 21.58 -17.51
N ILE A 403 39.87 21.21 -16.32
CA ILE A 403 40.79 20.67 -15.32
C ILE A 403 40.40 19.21 -15.00
N LYS A 404 41.10 18.27 -15.67
CA LYS A 404 40.84 16.82 -15.66
C LYS A 404 41.99 16.04 -14.98
N SER A 405 41.82 15.54 -13.75
CA SER A 405 42.53 14.42 -13.08
C SER A 405 44.06 14.42 -12.89
N GLU A 406 44.87 15.25 -13.55
CA GLU A 406 46.35 15.14 -13.62
C GLU A 406 47.14 16.00 -12.63
N ALA A 407 46.53 16.43 -11.54
CA ALA A 407 47.12 17.49 -10.77
C ALA A 407 48.28 17.12 -9.86
N ASP A 408 48.02 16.18 -8.96
CA ASP A 408 49.02 15.91 -7.92
C ASP A 408 50.19 15.08 -8.47
N SER A 409 50.09 14.56 -9.70
CA SER A 409 51.23 13.95 -10.39
C SER A 409 52.20 15.01 -10.95
N LEU A 410 51.73 16.19 -11.36
CA LEU A 410 52.52 17.29 -11.99
C LEU A 410 53.45 18.06 -11.04
N LEU A 411 53.21 17.97 -9.74
CA LEU A 411 53.90 18.74 -8.71
C LEU A 411 55.24 18.10 -8.31
N GLU A 412 55.27 16.78 -8.23
CA GLU A 412 56.50 16.00 -8.16
C GLU A 412 57.19 15.95 -9.52
N LYS A 413 56.48 16.28 -10.60
CA LYS A 413 56.98 16.20 -11.97
C LYS A 413 57.95 17.26 -12.45
N TYR A 414 57.72 18.45 -11.95
CA TYR A 414 58.31 19.61 -12.59
C TYR A 414 58.88 20.53 -11.52
N GLY A 415 59.53 19.94 -10.49
CA GLY A 415 60.44 20.54 -9.50
C GLY A 415 60.48 22.07 -9.50
N SER A 416 59.39 22.69 -9.08
CA SER A 416 59.20 24.14 -9.15
C SER A 416 58.49 24.63 -7.89
N LYS A 417 59.05 25.66 -7.25
CA LYS A 417 58.44 26.41 -6.13
C LYS A 417 57.39 27.41 -6.62
N ASP A 418 56.99 27.31 -7.89
CA ASP A 418 56.03 28.21 -8.50
C ASP A 418 54.62 27.90 -8.03
N MET A 419 54.15 28.72 -7.08
CA MET A 419 52.84 28.67 -6.47
C MET A 419 51.69 28.72 -7.49
N GLU A 420 51.93 29.22 -8.69
CA GLU A 420 50.94 29.32 -9.76
C GLU A 420 50.69 27.96 -10.44
N LEU A 421 51.76 27.16 -10.58
CA LEU A 421 51.68 25.78 -11.06
C LEU A 421 50.99 24.89 -10.02
N ILE A 422 51.35 25.01 -8.74
CA ILE A 422 50.73 24.26 -7.62
C ILE A 422 49.22 24.53 -7.50
N LYS A 423 48.78 25.77 -7.80
CA LYS A 423 47.37 26.19 -7.81
C LYS A 423 46.55 25.51 -8.92
N LEU A 424 47.11 25.42 -10.13
CA LEU A 424 46.48 24.75 -11.28
C LEU A 424 46.24 23.25 -11.00
N LEU A 425 47.12 22.66 -10.20
CA LEU A 425 47.05 21.26 -9.80
C LEU A 425 45.95 21.04 -8.74
N LEU A 426 45.99 21.70 -7.58
CA LEU A 426 44.96 21.49 -6.55
C LEU A 426 43.50 21.68 -7.04
N MET A 427 43.28 22.56 -8.04
CA MET A 427 41.98 22.78 -8.69
C MET A 427 41.47 21.58 -9.53
N GLN A 428 42.35 20.75 -10.07
CA GLN A 428 42.02 19.59 -10.91
C GLN A 428 41.56 18.37 -10.10
N LYS A 429 42.19 18.16 -8.93
CA LYS A 429 42.00 16.97 -8.11
C LYS A 429 40.74 17.05 -7.25
N TYR A 430 40.36 18.26 -6.87
CA TYR A 430 39.15 18.49 -6.09
C TYR A 430 37.86 18.41 -6.91
N LEU A 431 37.93 18.60 -8.24
CA LEU A 431 36.77 18.60 -9.12
C LEU A 431 36.34 17.23 -9.65
N MET A 432 37.17 16.20 -9.56
CA MET A 432 36.85 14.89 -10.13
C MET A 432 37.29 13.75 -9.21
N GLY A 433 36.32 13.15 -8.54
CA GLY A 433 36.54 11.99 -7.68
C GLY A 433 36.93 10.71 -8.45
N LYS A 434 38.04 10.10 -8.01
CA LYS A 434 38.56 8.71 -8.15
C LYS A 434 39.16 8.16 -9.47
N GLU A 435 40.45 7.79 -9.32
CA GLU A 435 41.30 6.61 -9.69
C GLU A 435 41.24 5.82 -11.02
N ASP A 436 42.46 5.48 -11.48
CA ASP A 436 42.94 4.44 -12.42
C ASP A 436 42.92 4.68 -13.95
N SER A 437 44.06 5.07 -14.55
CA SER A 437 44.39 4.70 -15.94
C SER A 437 45.90 4.80 -16.32
N GLU A 438 46.30 4.05 -17.36
CA GLU A 438 47.63 3.97 -18.01
C GLU A 438 48.31 5.33 -18.32
N SER A 439 47.50 6.39 -18.43
CA SER A 439 47.89 7.79 -18.60
C SER A 439 48.84 8.28 -17.50
N ASP A 440 48.74 7.71 -16.30
CA ASP A 440 49.58 8.08 -15.16
C ASP A 440 51.04 7.63 -15.35
N LYS A 441 51.29 6.50 -16.04
CA LYS A 441 52.66 5.97 -16.26
C LYS A 441 53.44 6.77 -17.32
N GLU A 442 52.79 7.15 -18.41
CA GLU A 442 53.36 8.02 -19.46
C GLU A 442 53.69 9.40 -18.85
N PHE A 443 52.86 9.80 -17.90
CA PHE A 443 53.05 11.01 -17.14
C PHE A 443 54.25 10.88 -16.16
N TYR A 444 54.48 9.80 -15.42
CA TYR A 444 55.71 9.65 -14.62
C TYR A 444 57.01 9.50 -15.45
N LYS A 445 56.94 9.23 -16.75
CA LYS A 445 58.11 9.14 -17.64
C LYS A 445 58.63 10.51 -18.09
N LEU A 446 57.73 11.35 -18.61
CA LEU A 446 57.98 12.74 -19.03
C LEU A 446 58.52 13.65 -17.90
N LEU A 447 58.51 13.12 -16.68
CA LEU A 447 58.84 13.76 -15.41
C LEU A 447 60.33 13.74 -15.25
N LYS A 448 60.79 12.50 -15.24
CA LYS A 448 62.15 12.09 -15.12
C LYS A 448 62.99 12.72 -16.22
N GLU A 449 62.43 12.80 -17.43
CA GLU A 449 63.02 13.48 -18.58
C GLU A 449 63.22 14.99 -18.37
N TRP A 450 62.32 15.66 -17.64
CA TRP A 450 62.46 17.10 -17.36
C TRP A 450 63.36 17.39 -16.16
N GLU A 451 63.34 16.56 -15.12
CA GLU A 451 64.29 16.68 -14.00
C GLU A 451 65.73 16.39 -14.45
N GLU A 452 65.94 15.42 -15.34
CA GLU A 452 67.25 15.16 -15.97
C GLU A 452 67.70 16.35 -16.85
N SER A 453 66.76 17.08 -17.47
CA SER A 453 67.05 18.28 -18.28
C SER A 453 67.52 19.50 -17.47
N LYS A 454 67.31 19.50 -16.13
CA LYS A 454 67.74 20.60 -15.25
C LYS A 454 69.15 20.45 -14.69
N ASN A 455 69.78 19.29 -14.85
CA ASN A 455 71.14 19.00 -14.36
C ASN A 455 72.20 18.94 -15.49
N GLN A 456 71.86 19.40 -16.71
CA GLN A 456 72.78 19.50 -17.85
C GLN A 456 73.15 20.95 -18.22
N GLU A 457 73.00 21.90 -17.30
CA GLU A 457 73.75 23.17 -17.32
C GLU A 457 74.82 23.21 -16.23
#